data_AF-A0A380AJW0-F1
#
_entry.id   AF-A0A380AJW0-F1
#
_cell.length_a   1.000
_cell.length_b   1.000
_cell.length_c   1.000
_cell.angle_alpha   90.00
_cell.angle_beta   90.00
_cell.angle_gamma   90.00
#
_symmetry.space_group_name_H-M   'P 1'
#
loop_
_entity.id
_entity.type
_entity.pdbx_description
1 polymer ?
#
loop_
_entity_poly.entity_id
_entity_poly.type
_entity_poly.pdbx_seq_one_letter_code
_entity_poly.pdbx_strand_id
1 'polypeptide(L)'
;MIKRWFVTGTDTEVGKTVASSALLQAANRAGYRSAGYKPVASGSEMTAEGLRNGDALALQANSGVALDYDEVNPYVFAEPTSPHIVSADEGRPIDAARLSDGLRGWSSAPTGCWSRAPAGGLLRCRRSTPSPTGYGRSNCR
;
A
#
# COMPACT_ATOMS: atom_id res chain seq x y z
N MET A 1 1.58 19.24 2.63
CA MET A 1 0.45 18.73 1.84
C MET A 1 0.68 17.25 1.54
N ILE A 2 -0.31 16.40 1.76
CA ILE A 2 -0.29 14.99 1.33
C ILE A 2 -0.91 14.92 -0.06
N LYS A 3 -0.22 14.26 -1.00
CA LYS A 3 -0.75 14.03 -2.35
C LYS A 3 -1.26 12.59 -2.47
N ARG A 4 -2.35 12.42 -3.22
CA ARG A 4 -3.10 11.17 -3.35
C ARG A 4 -3.37 10.87 -4.82
N TRP A 5 -2.80 9.79 -5.36
CA TRP A 5 -2.95 9.41 -6.77
C TRP A 5 -3.66 8.07 -6.91
N PHE A 6 -4.75 8.06 -7.68
CA PHE A 6 -5.51 6.85 -8.00
C PHE A 6 -5.21 6.43 -9.43
N VAL A 7 -4.72 5.19 -9.60
CA VAL A 7 -4.42 4.61 -10.91
C VAL A 7 -5.55 3.65 -11.27
N THR A 8 -6.28 3.99 -12.33
CA THR A 8 -7.34 3.15 -12.89
C THR A 8 -6.98 2.73 -14.32
N GLY A 9 -7.63 1.70 -14.82
CA GLY A 9 -7.41 1.15 -16.15
C GLY A 9 -8.50 0.16 -16.46
N THR A 10 -9.02 0.23 -17.69
CA THR A 10 -10.27 -0.41 -18.13
C THR A 10 -10.18 -1.91 -18.28
N ASP A 11 -8.98 -2.44 -18.49
CA ASP A 11 -8.76 -3.87 -18.74
C ASP A 11 -7.79 -4.46 -17.72
N THR A 12 -7.87 -5.78 -17.49
CA THR A 12 -6.95 -6.53 -16.64
C THR A 12 -5.59 -6.64 -17.33
N GLU A 13 -4.50 -6.75 -16.56
CA GLU A 13 -3.14 -6.91 -17.10
C GLU A 13 -2.60 -5.78 -18.02
N VAL A 14 -3.31 -4.66 -18.17
CA VAL A 14 -2.83 -3.46 -18.90
C VAL A 14 -1.61 -2.76 -18.30
N GLY A 15 -0.98 -3.36 -17.29
CA GLY A 15 0.22 -2.80 -16.65
C GLY A 15 -0.05 -1.76 -15.56
N LYS A 16 -1.25 -1.71 -14.98
CA LYS A 16 -1.55 -0.81 -13.83
C LYS A 16 -0.56 -0.96 -12.68
N THR A 17 -0.20 -2.19 -12.35
CA THR A 17 0.77 -2.51 -11.28
C THR A 17 2.16 -2.03 -11.65
N VAL A 18 2.56 -2.22 -12.91
CA VAL A 18 3.86 -1.78 -13.42
C VAL A 18 3.95 -0.25 -13.39
N ALA A 19 2.92 0.44 -13.89
CA ALA A 19 2.85 1.89 -13.85
C ALA A 19 2.87 2.43 -12.41
N SER A 20 2.08 1.83 -11.51
CA SER A 20 2.04 2.21 -10.09
C SER A 20 3.39 1.98 -9.40
N SER A 21 4.07 0.88 -9.72
CA SER A 21 5.40 0.57 -9.19
C SER A 21 6.45 1.57 -9.69
N ALA A 22 6.41 1.94 -10.97
CA ALA A 22 7.29 2.96 -11.54
C ALA A 22 7.05 4.33 -10.88
N LEU A 23 5.79 4.69 -10.60
CA LEU A 23 5.45 5.91 -9.85
C LEU A 23 6.01 5.88 -8.42
N LEU A 24 5.90 4.75 -7.71
CA LEU A 24 6.49 4.58 -6.38
C LEU A 24 8.01 4.76 -6.41
N GLN A 25 8.69 4.09 -7.34
CA GLN A 25 10.14 4.20 -7.51
C GLN A 25 10.57 5.64 -7.82
N ALA A 26 9.87 6.33 -8.72
CA ALA A 26 10.15 7.73 -9.05
C ALA A 26 9.93 8.65 -7.84
N ALA A 27 8.86 8.44 -7.07
CA ALA A 27 8.60 9.18 -5.85
C ALA A 27 9.72 8.95 -4.80
N ASN A 28 10.15 7.71 -4.61
CA ASN A 28 11.24 7.38 -3.70
C ASN A 28 12.55 8.04 -4.12
N ARG A 29 12.90 7.99 -5.41
CA ARG A 29 14.08 8.66 -5.97
C ARG A 29 14.05 10.18 -5.79
N ALA A 30 12.87 10.77 -5.83
CA ALA A 30 12.67 12.20 -5.58
C ALA A 30 12.60 12.56 -4.08
N GLY A 31 12.93 11.64 -3.17
CA GLY A 31 12.96 11.87 -1.72
C GLY A 31 11.58 11.92 -1.07
N TYR A 32 10.55 11.35 -1.71
CA TYR A 32 9.24 11.25 -1.10
C TYR A 32 9.08 9.94 -0.33
N ARG A 33 8.42 10.03 0.83
CA ARG A 33 7.93 8.85 1.54
C ARG A 33 6.68 8.33 0.85
N SER A 34 6.82 7.25 0.09
CA SER A 34 5.73 6.66 -0.69
C SER A 34 5.30 5.27 -0.23
N ALA A 35 4.05 4.94 -0.51
CA ALA A 35 3.39 3.71 -0.08
C ALA A 35 2.43 3.25 -1.18
N GLY A 36 2.56 2.00 -1.60
CA GLY A 36 1.64 1.34 -2.51
C GLY A 36 0.53 0.65 -1.72
N TYR A 37 -0.62 0.47 -2.36
CA TYR A 37 -1.73 -0.22 -1.74
C TYR A 37 -2.76 -0.64 -2.76
N LYS A 38 -3.31 -1.82 -2.48
CA LYS A 38 -4.33 -2.49 -3.27
C LYS A 38 -5.35 -3.03 -2.27
N PRO A 39 -6.48 -2.33 -2.04
CA PRO A 39 -7.41 -2.65 -0.95
C PRO A 39 -7.98 -4.05 -1.05
N VAL A 40 -8.31 -4.41 -2.28
CA VAL A 40 -9.04 -5.61 -2.62
C VAL A 40 -8.25 -6.30 -3.72
N ALA A 41 -7.94 -7.58 -3.50
CA ALA A 41 -7.35 -8.43 -4.49
C ALA A 41 -8.05 -9.79 -4.48
N SER A 42 -8.43 -10.27 -5.67
CA SER A 42 -8.87 -11.63 -5.93
C SER A 42 -7.83 -12.38 -6.76
N GLY A 43 -7.93 -13.70 -6.86
CA GLY A 43 -6.92 -14.53 -7.54
C GLY A 43 -5.58 -14.53 -6.82
N SER A 44 -5.59 -14.76 -5.51
CA SER A 44 -4.39 -14.76 -4.65
C SER A 44 -3.94 -16.17 -4.35
N GLU A 45 -2.63 -16.35 -4.21
CA GLU A 45 -2.02 -17.66 -3.97
C GLU A 45 -1.80 -17.89 -2.48
N MET A 46 -2.01 -19.14 -2.02
CA MET A 46 -1.69 -19.51 -0.65
C MET A 46 -0.18 -19.71 -0.51
N THR A 47 0.44 -18.92 0.36
CA THR A 47 1.87 -19.02 0.70
C THR A 47 2.02 -19.47 2.15
N ALA A 48 3.27 -19.73 2.59
CA ALA A 48 3.55 -20.03 4.00
C ALA A 48 3.12 -18.90 4.96
N GLU A 49 2.99 -17.67 4.46
CA GLU A 49 2.61 -16.49 5.23
C GLU A 49 1.10 -16.16 5.10
N GLY A 50 0.34 -17.02 4.42
CA GLY A 50 -1.08 -16.85 4.11
C GLY A 50 -1.33 -16.44 2.65
N LEU A 51 -2.54 -15.97 2.36
CA LEU A 51 -2.91 -15.54 1.01
C LEU A 51 -2.13 -14.30 0.59
N ARG A 52 -1.54 -14.35 -0.61
CA ARG A 52 -0.75 -13.26 -1.19
C ARG A 52 -1.11 -13.02 -2.65
N ASN A 53 -1.23 -11.75 -2.99
CA ASN A 53 -1.48 -11.29 -4.36
C ASN A 53 -0.19 -10.69 -4.93
N GLY A 54 0.20 -11.13 -6.13
CA GLY A 54 1.42 -10.67 -6.79
C GLY A 54 1.48 -9.14 -6.97
N ASP A 55 0.35 -8.50 -7.30
CA ASP A 55 0.32 -7.05 -7.46
C ASP A 55 0.51 -6.33 -6.12
N ALA A 56 -0.10 -6.82 -5.04
CA ALA A 56 0.05 -6.24 -3.71
C ALA A 56 1.50 -6.34 -3.23
N LEU A 57 2.15 -7.50 -3.45
CA LEU A 57 3.56 -7.70 -3.16
C LEU A 57 4.46 -6.76 -3.98
N ALA A 58 4.17 -6.57 -5.27
CA ALA A 58 4.91 -5.63 -6.11
C ALA A 58 4.80 -4.19 -5.59
N LEU A 59 3.61 -3.76 -5.18
CA LEU A 59 3.39 -2.44 -4.58
C LEU A 59 4.09 -2.29 -3.23
N GLN A 60 4.06 -3.32 -2.39
CA GLN A 60 4.76 -3.34 -1.11
C GLN A 60 6.27 -3.21 -1.31
N ALA A 61 6.86 -4.01 -2.21
CA ALA A 61 8.29 -4.00 -2.51
C ALA A 61 8.79 -2.66 -3.07
N ASN A 62 7.95 -1.94 -3.81
CA ASN A 62 8.30 -0.64 -4.38
C ASN A 62 7.97 0.54 -3.47
N SER A 63 7.35 0.30 -2.31
CA SER A 63 7.04 1.36 -1.35
C SER A 63 8.32 1.93 -0.73
N GLY A 64 8.34 3.25 -0.50
CA GLY A 64 9.43 3.93 0.20
C GLY A 64 9.34 3.85 1.73
N VAL A 65 8.35 3.12 2.25
CA VAL A 65 8.18 2.83 3.67
C VAL A 65 7.94 1.33 3.83
N ALA A 66 8.45 0.75 4.92
CA ALA A 66 8.16 -0.64 5.28
C ALA A 66 6.71 -0.73 5.77
N LEU A 67 5.95 -1.68 5.22
CA LEU A 67 4.52 -1.88 5.47
C LEU A 67 4.26 -3.36 5.67
N ASP A 68 3.34 -3.68 6.57
CA ASP A 68 2.82 -5.05 6.68
C ASP A 68 1.93 -5.36 5.47
N TYR A 69 1.82 -6.63 5.09
CA TYR A 69 1.01 -7.03 3.93
C TYR A 69 -0.46 -6.60 4.10
N ASP A 70 -1.03 -6.74 5.30
CA ASP A 70 -2.42 -6.36 5.62
C ASP A 70 -2.66 -4.84 5.51
N GLU A 71 -1.61 -4.03 5.65
CA GLU A 71 -1.67 -2.59 5.44
C GLU A 71 -1.77 -2.23 3.96
N VAL A 72 -1.19 -3.07 3.09
CA VAL A 72 -1.17 -2.95 1.62
C VAL A 72 -2.39 -3.61 0.97
N ASN A 73 -2.82 -4.76 1.48
CA ASN A 73 -3.89 -5.60 0.91
C ASN A 73 -4.75 -6.26 2.00
N PRO A 74 -5.66 -5.48 2.64
CA PRO A 74 -6.50 -5.92 3.75
C PRO A 74 -7.56 -6.94 3.35
N TYR A 75 -8.07 -6.85 2.11
CA TYR A 75 -9.01 -7.80 1.55
C TYR A 75 -8.31 -8.61 0.47
N VAL A 76 -7.78 -9.75 0.90
CA VAL A 76 -7.22 -10.77 0.04
C VAL A 76 -8.21 -11.93 -0.08
N PHE A 77 -8.44 -12.36 -1.32
CA PHE A 77 -9.30 -13.48 -1.66
C PHE A 77 -8.56 -14.44 -2.60
N ALA A 78 -8.76 -15.74 -2.39
CA ALA A 78 -8.09 -16.79 -3.17
C ALA A 78 -8.66 -16.90 -4.58
N GLU A 79 -9.98 -16.93 -4.69
CA GLU A 79 -10.67 -17.24 -5.93
C GLU A 79 -10.56 -16.08 -6.96
N PRO A 80 -10.21 -16.37 -8.23
CA PRO A 80 -9.99 -15.38 -9.28
C PRO A 80 -11.31 -14.90 -9.92
N THR A 81 -12.31 -14.59 -9.09
CA THR A 81 -13.58 -14.01 -9.56
C THR A 81 -13.68 -12.55 -9.14
N SER A 82 -14.81 -11.91 -9.49
CA SER A 82 -15.05 -10.54 -9.07
C SER A 82 -15.12 -10.45 -7.54
N PRO A 83 -14.40 -9.50 -6.89
CA PRO A 83 -14.34 -9.44 -5.44
C PRO A 83 -15.70 -9.27 -4.75
N HIS A 84 -16.70 -8.70 -5.44
CA HIS A 84 -18.06 -8.56 -4.88
C HIS A 84 -18.78 -9.91 -4.74
N ILE A 85 -18.51 -10.86 -5.64
CA ILE A 85 -19.10 -12.21 -5.61
C ILE A 85 -18.43 -13.00 -4.50
N VAL A 86 -17.10 -13.07 -4.54
CA VAL A 86 -16.31 -13.84 -3.58
C VAL A 86 -16.41 -13.32 -2.14
N SER A 87 -16.56 -12.00 -1.95
CA SER A 87 -16.78 -11.45 -0.61
C SER A 87 -18.14 -11.83 -0.03
N ALA A 88 -19.16 -12.02 -0.87
CA ALA A 88 -20.45 -12.56 -0.45
C ALA A 88 -20.35 -14.06 -0.16
N ASP A 89 -19.66 -14.82 -1.01
CA ASP A 89 -19.50 -16.27 -0.88
C ASP A 89 -18.65 -16.68 0.34
N GLU A 90 -17.57 -15.95 0.64
CA GLU A 90 -16.75 -16.16 1.84
C GLU A 90 -17.37 -15.54 3.12
N GLY A 91 -18.52 -14.85 3.02
CA GLY A 91 -19.13 -14.15 4.15
C GLY A 91 -18.29 -13.00 4.71
N ARG A 92 -17.41 -12.41 3.88
CA ARG A 92 -16.47 -11.34 4.23
C ARG A 92 -16.79 -10.06 3.44
N PRO A 93 -17.90 -9.37 3.73
CA PRO A 93 -18.32 -8.21 2.96
C PRO A 93 -17.25 -7.12 2.95
N ILE A 94 -17.03 -6.53 1.77
CA ILE A 94 -16.08 -5.43 1.58
C ILE A 94 -16.72 -4.17 2.15
N ASP A 95 -16.14 -3.66 3.24
CA ASP A 95 -16.63 -2.44 3.89
C ASP A 95 -15.88 -1.20 3.35
N ALA A 96 -16.62 -0.30 2.72
CA ALA A 96 -16.10 0.96 2.19
C ALA A 96 -15.52 1.88 3.29
N ALA A 97 -16.04 1.81 4.52
CA ALA A 97 -15.48 2.55 5.65
C ALA A 97 -14.07 2.03 5.96
N ARG A 98 -13.88 0.71 6.00
CA ARG A 98 -12.56 0.10 6.19
C ARG A 98 -11.58 0.50 5.09
N LEU A 99 -12.02 0.54 3.82
CA LEU A 99 -11.18 1.04 2.71
C LEU A 99 -10.79 2.52 2.85
N SER A 100 -11.69 3.33 3.40
CA SER A 100 -11.45 4.76 3.61
C SER A 100 -10.58 5.02 4.85
N ASP A 101 -10.66 4.16 5.86
CA ASP A 101 -10.01 4.37 7.14
C ASP A 101 -8.51 4.11 7.08
N GLY A 102 -8.05 3.11 6.36
CA GLY A 102 -6.61 3.02 6.13
C GLY A 102 -6.12 3.97 5.06
N LEU A 103 -6.98 4.60 4.25
CA LEU A 103 -6.56 5.79 3.51
C LEU A 103 -6.32 6.99 4.47
N ARG A 104 -7.08 7.05 5.57
CA ARG A 104 -7.02 8.14 6.57
C ARG A 104 -5.94 7.97 7.63
N GLY A 105 -5.67 6.75 8.12
CA GLY A 105 -4.68 6.47 9.17
C GLY A 105 -3.26 6.96 8.84
N TRP A 106 -3.01 7.24 7.56
CA TRP A 106 -1.73 7.63 7.00
C TRP A 106 -1.62 9.15 6.79
N SER A 107 -2.75 9.84 6.95
CA SER A 107 -2.92 11.27 6.80
C SER A 107 -2.75 12.04 8.11
N SER A 108 -2.96 11.38 9.25
CA SER A 108 -2.97 11.99 10.58
C SER A 108 -1.72 11.71 11.42
N ALA A 109 -0.86 10.76 11.02
CA ALA A 109 0.34 10.42 11.80
C ALA A 109 1.35 11.59 11.85
N PRO A 110 1.64 12.16 13.04
CA PRO A 110 2.69 13.14 13.22
C PRO A 110 4.05 12.52 12.89
N THR A 111 4.99 13.39 12.53
CA THR A 111 6.40 13.04 12.29
C THR A 111 6.94 12.21 13.46
N GLY A 112 7.13 10.90 13.29
CA GLY A 112 7.95 10.08 14.18
C GLY A 112 7.26 9.05 15.08
N CYS A 113 5.92 8.92 15.08
CA CYS A 113 5.27 7.89 15.89
C CYS A 113 4.50 6.89 15.02
N TRP A 114 4.97 5.64 15.03
CA TRP A 114 4.28 4.52 14.40
C TRP A 114 3.08 4.12 15.29
N SER A 115 1.88 4.20 14.74
CA SER A 115 0.70 3.59 15.33
C SER A 115 -0.17 3.01 14.22
N ARG A 116 -0.36 1.69 14.32
CA ARG A 116 -1.07 0.77 13.42
C ARG A 116 -2.49 1.27 13.08
N ALA A 117 -2.85 1.32 11.79
CA ALA A 117 -4.23 1.46 11.34
C ALA A 117 -4.42 0.91 9.91
N PRO A 118 -5.40 0.02 9.66
CA PRO A 118 -5.47 -0.81 8.47
C PRO A 118 -6.20 -0.14 7.30
N ALA A 119 -5.79 -0.49 6.06
CA ALA A 119 -6.54 -0.44 4.78
C ALA A 119 -6.56 0.85 3.92
N GLY A 120 -5.43 1.19 3.26
CA GLY A 120 -5.07 2.27 2.29
C GLY A 120 -5.93 2.66 1.08
N GLY A 121 -5.42 3.11 -0.07
CA GLY A 121 -4.06 3.37 -0.46
C GLY A 121 -3.87 3.40 -1.99
N LEU A 122 -2.68 3.88 -2.29
CA LEU A 122 -2.56 5.18 -2.91
C LEU A 122 -1.15 5.65 -2.56
N LEU A 123 -0.39 6.11 -3.55
CA LEU A 123 0.93 6.69 -3.34
C LEU A 123 0.89 7.80 -2.27
N ARG A 124 1.46 7.53 -1.09
CA ARG A 124 1.84 8.60 -0.15
C ARG A 124 2.98 9.39 -0.78
N CYS A 125 3.01 10.71 -0.62
CA CYS A 125 4.08 11.52 -1.19
C CYS A 125 4.30 12.70 -0.23
N ARG A 126 5.24 12.56 0.70
CA ARG A 126 5.71 13.66 1.55
C ARG A 126 7.19 13.86 1.32
N ARG A 127 7.56 15.07 0.89
CA ARG A 127 8.97 15.46 0.69
C ARG A 127 9.66 15.31 2.04
N SER A 128 10.71 14.51 2.12
CA SER A 128 11.58 14.51 3.29
C SER A 128 12.15 15.92 3.44
N THR A 129 11.76 16.64 4.49
CA THR A 129 12.52 17.82 4.90
C THR A 129 13.90 17.32 5.32
N PRO A 130 15.00 17.87 4.78
CA PRO A 130 16.31 17.61 5.36
C PRO A 130 16.25 18.02 6.83
N SER A 131 16.70 17.15 7.73
CA SER A 131 16.89 17.56 9.12
C SER A 131 17.88 18.72 9.13
N PRO A 132 17.57 19.86 9.79
CA PRO A 132 18.51 20.98 9.88
C PRO A 132 19.63 20.71 10.90
N THR A 133 19.66 19.56 11.56
CA THR A 133 20.72 19.22 12.51
C THR A 133 21.67 18.20 11.90
N GLY A 134 22.75 18.70 11.32
CA GLY A 134 23.99 17.94 11.27
C GLY A 134 24.48 17.75 12.71
N TYR A 135 24.61 16.50 13.15
CA TYR A 135 25.70 16.00 14.00
C TYR A 135 25.45 14.52 14.33
N GLY A 136 26.52 13.72 14.30
CA GLY A 136 26.57 12.43 14.99
C GLY A 136 26.57 11.19 14.10
N ARG A 137 27.72 10.91 13.46
CA ARG A 137 28.12 9.51 13.22
C ARG A 137 28.24 8.83 14.59
N SER A 138 27.56 7.72 14.81
CA SER A 138 28.01 6.71 15.76
C SER A 138 27.77 5.34 15.17
N ASN A 139 28.85 4.58 15.08
CA ASN A 139 28.91 3.20 14.65
C ASN A 139 28.13 2.32 15.62
N CYS A 140 27.29 1.42 15.12
CA CYS A 140 26.94 0.21 15.86
C CYS A 140 27.82 -0.93 15.32
N ARG A 141 28.78 -1.34 16.17
CA ARG A 141 29.27 -2.72 16.21
C ARG A 141 28.25 -3.57 16.95
#